data_AF-A0A166F762-F1
#
_entry.id   AF-A0A166F762-F1
#
_cell.length_a   1.000
_cell.length_b   1.000
_cell.length_c   1.000
_cell.angle_alpha   90.00
_cell.angle_beta   90.00
_cell.angle_gamma   90.00
#
_symmetry.space_group_name_H-M   'P 1'
#
loop_
_entity.id
_entity.type
_entity.pdbx_description
1 polymer ?
#
loop_
_entity_poly.entity_id
_entity_poly.type
_entity_poly.pdbx_seq_one_letter_code
_entity_poly.pdbx_strand_id
1 'polypeptide(L)'
;MKSVEKLRIYGLKNLYFNRMLETMYQYMPNVEDIGGVTTSDDTIEALCEFLSTFQRLHRIDMVYDGMMWEEKFRAGLGVMRQYCPLMDHVTLWALGDAYYDKWTAVRETTNASWTWKIDNCKECTRHEEISPALLS
;
A
#
# COMPACT_ATOMS: atom_id res chain seq x y z
N MET A 1 -26.09 -12.76 -5.25
CA MET A 1 -25.55 -11.40 -5.48
C MET A 1 -24.04 -11.50 -5.38
N LYS A 2 -23.27 -11.06 -6.39
CA LYS A 2 -21.79 -11.12 -6.33
C LYS A 2 -21.30 -9.99 -5.43
N SER A 3 -20.52 -10.30 -4.40
CA SER A 3 -19.89 -9.28 -3.55
C SER A 3 -18.53 -8.87 -4.11
N VAL A 4 -18.15 -7.61 -3.92
CA VAL A 4 -16.81 -7.12 -4.28
C VAL A 4 -15.80 -7.68 -3.28
N GLU A 5 -14.80 -8.40 -3.79
CA GLU A 5 -13.67 -8.95 -3.02
C GLU A 5 -12.40 -8.15 -3.24
N LYS A 6 -12.25 -7.56 -4.43
CA LYS A 6 -11.06 -6.78 -4.83
C LYS A 6 -11.49 -5.39 -5.28
N LEU A 7 -10.92 -4.36 -4.67
CA LEU A 7 -11.15 -2.96 -4.98
C LEU A 7 -9.83 -2.30 -5.41
N ARG A 8 -9.73 -1.89 -6.68
CA ARG A 8 -8.54 -1.24 -7.23
C ARG A 8 -8.92 0.10 -7.84
N ILE A 9 -8.44 1.19 -7.27
CA ILE A 9 -8.74 2.54 -7.74
C ILE A 9 -7.44 3.35 -7.74
N TYR A 10 -6.86 3.55 -8.92
CA TYR A 10 -5.59 4.25 -9.10
C TYR A 10 -5.82 5.68 -9.60
N GLY A 11 -4.91 6.59 -9.26
CA GLY A 11 -4.90 7.96 -9.80
C GLY A 11 -5.83 8.95 -9.08
N LEU A 12 -6.43 8.56 -7.94
CA LEU A 12 -7.12 9.51 -7.07
C LEU A 12 -6.16 10.12 -6.07
N LYS A 13 -6.24 11.44 -5.86
CA LYS A 13 -5.54 12.09 -4.74
C LYS A 13 -6.06 11.51 -3.41
N ASN A 14 -5.16 11.40 -2.44
CA ASN A 14 -5.38 10.86 -1.10
C ASN A 14 -6.73 11.27 -0.48
N LEU A 15 -7.03 12.58 -0.43
CA LEU A 15 -8.29 13.10 0.15
C LEU A 15 -9.56 12.54 -0.52
N TYR A 16 -9.56 12.38 -1.85
CA TYR A 16 -10.72 11.86 -2.57
C TYR A 16 -10.87 10.36 -2.40
N PHE A 17 -9.75 9.65 -2.35
CA PHE A 17 -9.73 8.21 -2.15
C PHE A 17 -10.31 7.83 -0.78
N ASN A 18 -9.87 8.50 0.29
CA ASN A 18 -10.34 8.21 1.64
C ASN A 18 -11.84 8.51 1.79
N ARG A 19 -12.32 9.66 1.31
CA ARG A 19 -13.76 10.00 1.31
C ARG A 19 -14.61 8.99 0.54
N MET A 20 -14.11 8.54 -0.61
CA MET A 20 -14.79 7.55 -1.43
C MET A 20 -14.86 6.21 -0.69
N LEU A 21 -13.74 5.76 -0.10
CA LEU A 21 -13.73 4.55 0.70
C LEU A 21 -14.68 4.64 1.90
N GLU A 22 -14.68 5.75 2.63
CA GLU A 22 -15.61 6.03 3.74
C GLU A 22 -17.08 5.95 3.32
N THR A 23 -17.39 6.31 2.07
CA THR A 23 -18.75 6.21 1.54
C THR A 23 -19.08 4.77 1.12
N MET A 24 -18.10 4.04 0.58
CA MET A 24 -18.33 2.77 -0.10
C MET A 24 -18.20 1.53 0.80
N TYR A 25 -17.49 1.62 1.94
CA TYR A 25 -17.18 0.43 2.76
C TYR A 25 -18.44 -0.30 3.26
N GLN A 26 -19.52 0.43 3.58
CA GLN A 26 -20.79 -0.14 4.03
C GLN A 26 -21.44 -1.05 2.99
N TYR A 27 -21.14 -0.84 1.71
CA TYR A 27 -21.68 -1.59 0.59
C TYR A 27 -20.75 -2.74 0.14
N MET A 28 -19.54 -2.82 0.70
CA MET A 28 -18.51 -3.78 0.29
C MET A 28 -17.91 -4.53 1.49
N PRO A 29 -18.73 -5.23 2.29
CA PRO A 29 -18.27 -5.88 3.54
C PRO A 29 -17.31 -7.06 3.31
N ASN A 30 -17.21 -7.55 2.07
CA ASN A 30 -16.40 -8.71 1.71
C ASN A 30 -15.09 -8.33 1.01
N VAL A 31 -14.66 -7.08 1.08
CA VAL A 31 -13.39 -6.67 0.48
C VAL A 31 -12.23 -7.30 1.24
N GLU A 32 -11.38 -8.01 0.49
CA GLU A 32 -10.20 -8.70 0.98
C GLU A 32 -8.90 -8.05 0.49
N ASP A 33 -9.00 -7.24 -0.56
CA ASP A 33 -7.87 -6.69 -1.29
C ASP A 33 -8.16 -5.26 -1.80
N ILE A 34 -7.46 -4.25 -1.26
CA ILE A 34 -7.61 -2.83 -1.64
C ILE A 34 -6.33 -2.32 -2.30
N GLY A 35 -6.44 -1.62 -3.43
CA GLY A 35 -5.26 -1.11 -4.14
C GLY A 35 -5.45 0.24 -4.79
N GLY A 36 -4.34 0.94 -4.99
CA GLY A 36 -4.29 2.31 -5.51
C GLY A 36 -4.54 3.38 -4.44
N VAL A 37 -4.51 3.00 -3.17
CA VAL A 37 -4.60 3.93 -2.04
C VAL A 37 -3.40 4.85 -2.07
N THR A 38 -3.58 6.16 -1.96
CA THR A 38 -2.44 7.09 -1.80
C THR A 38 -2.35 7.55 -0.36
N THR A 39 -1.14 7.56 0.21
CA THR A 39 -0.88 8.01 1.58
C THR A 39 0.43 8.80 1.68
N SER A 40 0.67 9.47 2.80
CA SER A 40 1.91 10.19 3.15
C SER A 40 2.20 10.05 4.64
N ASP A 41 3.24 10.72 5.15
CA ASP A 41 3.52 10.80 6.60
C ASP A 41 2.32 11.30 7.41
N ASP A 42 1.59 12.28 6.88
CA ASP A 42 0.50 12.93 7.60
C ASP A 42 -0.80 12.10 7.61
N THR A 43 -0.93 11.11 6.72
CA THR A 43 -2.22 10.41 6.50
C THR A 43 -2.17 8.92 6.74
N ILE A 44 -0.99 8.31 6.90
CA ILE A 44 -0.86 6.84 6.99
C ILE A 44 -1.57 6.26 8.22
N GLU A 45 -1.56 6.98 9.34
CA GLU A 45 -2.25 6.55 10.55
C GLU A 45 -3.77 6.55 10.37
N ALA A 46 -4.33 7.66 9.88
CA ALA A 46 -5.76 7.78 9.58
C ALA A 46 -6.23 6.74 8.54
N LEU A 47 -5.39 6.46 7.54
CA LEU A 47 -5.64 5.39 6.59
C LEU A 47 -5.69 4.02 7.28
N CYS A 48 -4.70 3.69 8.12
CA CYS A 48 -4.67 2.42 8.87
C CYS A 48 -5.91 2.26 9.76
N GLU A 49 -6.30 3.32 10.48
CA GLU A 49 -7.52 3.32 11.29
C GLU A 49 -8.75 3.04 10.42
N PHE A 50 -8.87 3.71 9.28
CA PHE A 50 -9.97 3.48 8.35
C PHE A 50 -10.00 2.04 7.80
N LEU A 51 -8.84 1.49 7.44
CA LEU A 51 -8.73 0.12 6.91
C LEU A 51 -9.16 -0.95 7.93
N SER A 52 -9.09 -0.65 9.23
CA SER A 52 -9.60 -1.54 10.29
C SER A 52 -11.11 -1.82 10.19
N THR A 53 -11.85 -0.98 9.45
CA THR A 53 -13.29 -1.19 9.20
C THR A 53 -13.55 -2.42 8.32
N PHE A 54 -12.59 -2.84 7.49
CA PHE A 54 -12.71 -4.01 6.63
C PHE A 54 -12.29 -5.28 7.37
N GLN A 55 -13.27 -6.01 7.89
CA GLN A 55 -13.05 -7.23 8.70
C GLN A 55 -12.46 -8.42 7.94
N ARG A 56 -12.31 -8.31 6.61
CA ARG A 56 -11.77 -9.36 5.75
C ARG A 56 -10.55 -8.91 4.96
N LEU A 57 -10.04 -7.70 5.22
CA LEU A 57 -8.92 -7.15 4.48
C LEU A 57 -7.62 -7.88 4.84
N HIS A 58 -7.04 -8.56 3.86
CA HIS A 58 -5.77 -9.27 3.98
C HIS A 58 -4.67 -8.59 3.18
N ARG A 59 -5.02 -7.92 2.07
CA ARG A 59 -4.04 -7.31 1.16
C ARG A 59 -4.30 -5.83 0.93
N ILE A 60 -3.20 -5.05 0.92
CA ILE A 60 -3.22 -3.66 0.46
C ILE A 60 -2.08 -3.35 -0.52
N ASP A 61 -2.39 -2.53 -1.52
CA ASP A 61 -1.46 -1.94 -2.47
C ASP A 61 -1.60 -0.41 -2.44
N MET A 62 -0.55 0.29 -2.00
CA MET A 62 -0.59 1.73 -1.77
C MET A 62 0.54 2.47 -2.49
N VAL A 63 0.29 3.73 -2.83
CA VAL A 63 1.26 4.70 -3.28
C VAL A 63 1.56 5.63 -2.11
N TYR A 64 2.84 5.84 -1.85
CA TYR A 64 3.33 6.69 -0.79
C TYR A 64 3.94 7.96 -1.39
N ASP A 65 3.36 9.10 -1.03
CA ASP A 65 3.80 10.42 -1.45
C ASP A 65 4.95 10.89 -0.55
N GLY A 66 6.17 10.60 -0.99
CA GLY A 66 7.40 10.97 -0.33
C GLY A 66 8.46 9.86 -0.36
N MET A 67 9.62 10.16 0.22
CA MET A 67 10.71 9.19 0.34
C MET A 67 10.38 8.13 1.40
N MET A 68 10.78 6.89 1.10
CA MET A 68 10.62 5.73 1.97
C MET A 68 11.96 5.01 2.16
N TRP A 69 12.21 4.58 3.39
CA TRP A 69 13.37 3.76 3.77
C TRP A 69 12.92 2.68 4.76
N GLU A 70 13.77 1.71 5.05
CA GLU A 70 13.37 0.48 5.74
C GLU A 70 12.81 0.74 7.14
N GLU A 71 13.47 1.57 7.96
CA GLU A 71 13.01 1.89 9.32
C GLU A 71 11.62 2.54 9.30
N LYS A 72 11.37 3.41 8.32
CA LYS A 72 10.07 4.07 8.15
C LYS A 72 9.00 3.11 7.69
N PHE A 73 9.32 2.22 6.74
CA PHE A 73 8.40 1.19 6.29
C PHE A 73 8.05 0.24 7.43
N ARG A 74 9.04 -0.19 8.23
CA ARG A 74 8.83 -1.00 9.44
C ARG A 74 7.94 -0.31 10.47
N ALA A 75 8.12 0.98 10.70
CA ALA A 75 7.26 1.75 11.59
C ALA A 75 5.81 1.76 11.09
N GLY A 76 5.59 2.01 9.80
CA GLY A 76 4.27 1.94 9.16
C GLY A 76 3.62 0.56 9.29
N LEU A 77 4.39 -0.52 9.08
CA LEU A 77 3.91 -1.90 9.30
C LEU A 77 3.57 -2.19 10.77
N GLY A 78 4.22 -1.52 11.72
CA GLY A 78 3.88 -1.56 13.14
C GLY A 78 2.50 -0.96 13.42
N VAL A 79 2.22 0.22 12.87
CA VAL A 79 0.90 0.86 12.92
C VAL A 79 -0.15 -0.03 12.25
N MET A 80 0.15 -0.53 11.05
CA MET A 80 -0.77 -1.36 10.29
C MET A 80 -1.09 -2.67 11.01
N ARG A 81 -0.13 -3.26 11.70
CA ARG A 81 -0.34 -4.44 12.57
C ARG A 81 -1.30 -4.16 13.72
N GLN A 82 -1.28 -2.96 14.29
CA GLN A 82 -2.17 -2.56 15.38
C GLN A 82 -3.62 -2.44 14.91
N TYR A 83 -3.86 -1.81 13.76
CA TYR A 83 -5.20 -1.53 13.26
C TYR A 83 -5.78 -2.65 12.37
N CYS A 84 -4.95 -3.37 11.63
CA CYS A 84 -5.36 -4.38 10.64
C CYS A 84 -4.76 -5.76 10.96
N PRO A 85 -5.23 -6.46 12.02
CA PRO A 85 -4.61 -7.70 12.51
C PRO A 85 -4.72 -8.88 11.54
N LEU A 86 -5.54 -8.79 10.50
CA LEU A 86 -5.70 -9.81 9.46
C LEU A 86 -4.84 -9.57 8.22
N MET A 87 -4.18 -8.41 8.12
CA MET A 87 -3.32 -8.04 7.00
C MET A 87 -2.15 -9.03 6.87
N ASP A 88 -2.02 -9.65 5.70
CA ASP A 88 -0.96 -10.61 5.37
C ASP A 88 -0.01 -10.09 4.28
N HIS A 89 -0.44 -9.11 3.48
CA HIS A 89 0.34 -8.61 2.36
C HIS A 89 0.19 -7.09 2.22
N VAL A 90 1.32 -6.38 2.33
CA VAL A 90 1.41 -4.94 2.09
C VAL A 90 2.34 -4.70 0.92
N THR A 91 1.88 -3.97 -0.08
CA THR A 91 2.73 -3.40 -1.14
C THR A 91 2.64 -1.88 -1.03
N LEU A 92 3.80 -1.22 -1.05
CA LEU A 92 3.91 0.23 -1.00
C LEU A 92 4.87 0.71 -2.09
N TRP A 93 4.41 1.63 -2.92
CA TRP A 93 5.19 2.30 -3.96
C TRP A 93 5.52 3.70 -3.51
N ALA A 94 6.78 3.97 -3.17
CA ALA A 94 7.21 5.29 -2.75
C ALA A 94 7.79 6.09 -3.93
N LEU A 95 7.36 7.33 -4.04
CA LEU A 95 7.90 8.30 -5.01
C LEU A 95 9.28 8.78 -4.55
N GLY A 96 10.34 8.26 -5.15
CA GLY A 96 11.70 8.80 -5.03
C GLY A 96 11.98 9.86 -6.11
N ASP A 97 13.15 10.51 -6.04
CA ASP A 97 13.52 11.59 -6.96
C ASP A 97 13.58 11.16 -8.44
N ALA A 98 13.99 9.91 -8.71
CA ALA A 98 14.21 9.39 -10.06
C ALA A 98 13.63 7.98 -10.31
N TYR A 99 13.06 7.33 -9.29
CA TYR A 99 12.59 5.94 -9.34
C TYR A 99 11.40 5.75 -8.38
N TYR A 100 10.59 4.72 -8.63
CA TYR A 100 9.66 4.24 -7.61
C TYR A 100 10.35 3.13 -6.81
N ASP A 101 10.38 3.30 -5.49
CA ASP A 101 10.79 2.21 -4.60
C ASP A 101 9.56 1.37 -4.27
N LYS A 102 9.61 0.10 -4.65
CA LYS A 102 8.59 -0.87 -4.29
C LYS A 102 9.02 -1.60 -3.03
N TRP A 103 8.26 -1.39 -1.98
CA TRP A 103 8.38 -2.07 -0.71
C TRP A 103 7.29 -3.12 -0.60
N THR A 104 7.66 -4.35 -0.25
CA THR A 104 6.70 -5.42 0.02
C THR A 104 6.93 -6.00 1.40
N ALA A 105 5.85 -6.29 2.10
CA ALA A 105 5.87 -7.02 3.35
C ALA A 105 4.85 -8.15 3.30
N VAL A 106 5.32 -9.36 3.59
CA VAL A 106 4.47 -10.55 3.68
C VAL A 106 4.54 -11.09 5.10
N ARG A 107 3.39 -11.41 5.68
CA ARG A 107 3.31 -12.03 6.99
C ARG A 107 3.96 -13.42 6.94
N GLU A 108 4.90 -13.65 7.84
CA GLU A 108 5.56 -14.94 8.03
C GLU A 108 5.24 -15.44 9.44
N THR A 109 4.52 -16.57 9.52
CA THR A 109 4.15 -17.21 10.78
C THR A 109 5.28 -18.14 11.23
N THR A 110 5.81 -17.92 12.42
CA THR A 110 6.83 -18.75 13.05
C THR A 110 6.30 -19.30 14.36
N ASN A 111 5.90 -20.59 14.38
CA ASN A 111 5.53 -21.50 15.50
C ASN A 111 4.75 -20.99 16.76
N ALA A 112 4.90 -19.75 17.20
CA ALA A 112 4.18 -19.07 18.28
C ALA A 112 3.93 -17.56 18.05
N SER A 113 4.49 -16.96 17.00
CA SER A 113 4.27 -15.54 16.64
C SER A 113 4.33 -15.36 15.13
N TRP A 114 4.11 -14.14 14.66
CA TRP A 114 4.32 -13.79 13.26
C TRP A 114 5.12 -12.50 13.17
N THR A 115 5.92 -12.40 12.10
CA THR A 115 6.71 -11.23 11.76
C THR A 115 6.47 -10.84 10.30
N TRP A 116 6.99 -9.69 9.90
CA TRP A 116 6.99 -9.26 8.51
C TRP A 116 8.28 -9.69 7.83
N LYS A 117 8.17 -10.47 6.77
CA LYS A 117 9.25 -10.63 5.79
C LYS A 117 9.18 -9.45 4.83
N ILE A 118 10.21 -8.61 4.83
CA ILE A 118 10.29 -7.38 4.05
C ILE A 118 11.23 -7.58 2.87
N ASP A 119 10.83 -7.07 1.71
CA ASP A 119 11.66 -6.99 0.51
C ASP A 119 11.53 -5.60 -0.12
N ASN A 120 12.61 -5.12 -0.73
CA ASN A 120 12.67 -3.83 -1.43
C ASN A 120 13.26 -4.03 -2.83
N CYS A 121 12.53 -3.54 -3.82
CA CYS A 121 12.96 -3.53 -5.21
C CYS A 121 12.88 -2.10 -5.74
N LYS A 122 13.96 -1.63 -6.36
CA LYS A 122 13.97 -0.37 -7.09
C LYS A 122 13.43 -0.61 -8.49
N GLU A 123 12.24 -0.10 -8.80
CA GLU A 123 11.68 -0.15 -10.15
C GLU A 123 11.91 1.20 -10.84
N CYS A 124 12.74 1.19 -11.91
CA CYS A 124 13.08 2.39 -12.66
C CYS A 124 11.85 2.88 -13.43
N THR A 125 11.55 4.18 -13.34
CA THR A 125 10.42 4.82 -14.06
C THR A 125 10.74 5.16 -15.50
N ARG A 126 12.03 5.35 -15.78
CA ARG A 126 12.48 5.66 -17.11
C ARG A 126 12.85 4.34 -17.77
N HIS A 127 12.06 3.94 -18.76
CA HIS A 127 12.71 3.54 -20.01
C HIS A 127 13.85 4.53 -20.19
N GLU A 128 15.10 4.06 -20.20
CA GLU A 128 16.17 4.87 -20.75
C GLU A 128 15.65 5.33 -22.10
N GLU A 129 15.15 6.57 -22.19
CA GLU A 129 15.07 7.25 -23.46
C GLU A 129 16.53 7.30 -23.85
N ILE A 130 16.95 6.32 -24.66
CA ILE A 130 18.23 6.35 -25.34
C ILE A 130 18.22 7.71 -26.01
N SER A 131 19.01 8.64 -25.46
CA SER A 131 19.13 9.96 -26.05
C SER A 131 19.44 9.75 -27.52
N PRO A 132 18.71 10.37 -28.46
CA PRO A 132 19.02 10.23 -29.88
C PRO A 132 20.48 10.57 -30.21
N ALA A 133 21.16 11.33 -29.33
CA ALA A 133 22.58 11.64 -29.40
C ALA A 133 23.53 10.45 -29.10
N LEU A 134 23.03 9.33 -28.58
CA LEU A 134 23.77 8.09 -28.36
C LEU A 134 23.57 7.08 -29.51
N LEU A 135 22.72 7.40 -30.49
CA LEU A 135 22.46 6.60 -31.69
C LEU A 135 23.15 7.19 -32.95
N SER A 136 23.97 8.22 -32.78
CA SER A 136 24.77 8.87 -33.83
C SER A 136 26.24 8.51 -33.74
#